data_AF-A0A7X7T4J0-F1
#
_entry.id   AF-A0A7X7T4J0-F1
#
_cell.length_a   1.000
_cell.length_b   1.000
_cell.length_c   1.000
_cell.angle_alpha   90.00
_cell.angle_beta   90.00
_cell.angle_gamma   90.00
#
_symmetry.space_group_name_H-M   'P 1'
#
loop_
_entity.id
_entity.type
_entity.pdbx_description
1 polymer ?
#
loop_
_entity_poly.entity_id
_entity_poly.type
_entity_poly.pdbx_seq_one_letter_code
_entity_poly.pdbx_strand_id
1 'polypeptide(L)' 'MSHDLAHLGRNTLTIHAGGEIDRTTGAVAPAIYQTSTFAFASCEQGAARFAGQEDGFIYTRMGNPTTARL' A
#
# COMPACT_ATOMS: atom_id res chain seq x y z
N MET A 1 7.88 -8.53 -8.09
CA MET A 1 9.07 -9.38 -8.03
C MET A 1 9.55 -9.28 -6.60
N SER A 2 9.43 -10.35 -5.81
CA SER A 2 9.99 -10.36 -4.45
C SER A 2 11.51 -10.40 -4.61
N HIS A 3 12.13 -9.22 -4.60
CA HIS A 3 13.57 -9.10 -4.53
C HIS A 3 13.98 -9.21 -3.07
N ASP A 4 14.97 -10.05 -2.78
CA ASP A 4 15.68 -9.98 -1.52
C ASP A 4 16.36 -8.62 -1.41
N LEU A 5 15.74 -7.72 -0.65
CA LEU A 5 16.20 -6.35 -0.49
C LEU A 5 17.54 -6.27 0.25
N ALA A 6 17.91 -7.31 1.02
CA ALA A 6 19.10 -7.32 1.87
C ALA A 6 20.41 -7.27 1.05
N HIS A 7 20.37 -7.66 -0.23
CA HIS A 7 21.53 -7.71 -1.11
C HIS A 7 21.58 -6.59 -2.15
N LEU A 8 20.61 -5.67 -2.17
CA LEU A 8 20.57 -4.58 -3.14
C LEU A 8 21.40 -3.37 -2.68
N GLY A 9 21.98 -2.66 -3.65
CA GLY A 9 22.67 -1.40 -3.38
C GLY A 9 21.71 -0.27 -3.01
N ARG A 10 22.19 0.71 -2.22
CA ARG A 10 21.39 1.86 -1.78
C ARG A 10 20.66 2.59 -2.92
N ASN A 11 21.33 2.82 -4.05
CA ASN A 11 20.73 3.51 -5.20
C ASN A 11 19.54 2.73 -5.77
N THR A 12 19.64 1.40 -5.83
CA THR A 12 18.54 0.54 -6.26
C THR A 12 17.39 0.58 -5.26
N LEU A 13 17.69 0.52 -3.96
CA LEU A 13 16.68 0.59 -2.91
C LEU A 13 15.96 1.94 -2.92
N THR A 14 16.66 3.06 -3.09
CA THR A 14 16.02 4.39 -3.16
C THR A 14 15.00 4.50 -4.29
N ILE A 15 15.21 3.79 -5.41
CA ILE A 15 14.30 3.85 -6.56
C ILE A 15 13.18 2.79 -6.46
N HIS A 16 13.48 1.60 -5.93
CA HIS A 16 12.62 0.42 -6.08
C HIS A 16 12.12 -0.20 -4.76
N ALA A 17 12.70 0.15 -3.60
CA ALA A 17 12.25 -0.40 -2.34
C ALA A 17 10.79 -0.02 -2.10
N GLY A 18 10.00 -0.98 -1.62
CA GLY A 18 8.58 -0.75 -1.40
C GLY A 18 7.79 -0.48 -2.68
N GLY A 19 8.31 -0.73 -3.88
CA GLY A 19 7.62 -0.57 -5.17
C GLY A 19 7.48 -1.90 -5.91
N GLU A 20 6.29 -2.18 -6.46
CA GLU A 20 6.09 -3.28 -7.41
C GLU A 20 5.30 -2.77 -8.62
N ILE A 21 5.53 -3.37 -9.79
CA ILE A 21 4.73 -3.11 -10.98
C ILE A 21 3.28 -3.51 -10.69
N ASP A 22 2.34 -2.62 -10.98
CA ASP A 22 0.92 -2.91 -10.87
C ASP A 22 0.55 -4.00 -11.89
N ARG A 23 0.17 -5.18 -11.39
CA ARG A 23 -0.20 -6.33 -12.24
C ARG A 23 -1.50 -6.13 -13.00
N THR A 24 -2.34 -5.21 -12.56
CA THR A 24 -3.66 -4.94 -13.14
C THR A 24 -3.55 -4.02 -14.36
N THR A 25 -2.67 -3.03 -14.31
CA THR A 25 -2.54 -2.00 -15.37
C THR A 25 -1.20 -2.04 -16.12
N GLY A 26 -0.18 -2.71 -15.56
CA GLY A 26 1.19 -2.66 -16.07
C GLY A 26 1.95 -1.37 -15.69
N ALA A 27 1.36 -0.49 -14.88
CA ALA A 27 2.00 0.74 -14.46
C ALA A 27 3.27 0.46 -13.64
N VAL A 28 4.36 1.12 -14.04
CA VAL A 28 5.65 1.06 -13.33
C VAL A 28 5.70 2.10 -12.20
N ALA A 29 5.07 3.25 -12.41
CA ALA A 29 4.85 4.24 -11.35
C ALA A 29 3.68 3.80 -10.47
N PRO A 30 3.80 3.90 -9.12
CA PRO A 30 2.68 3.63 -8.23
C PRO A 30 1.49 4.56 -8.49
N ALA A 31 0.28 4.04 -8.32
CA ALA A 31 -0.93 4.84 -8.42
C ALA A 31 -1.04 5.87 -7.28
N ILE A 32 -1.65 7.02 -7.58
CA ILE A 32 -1.95 8.06 -6.58
C ILE A 32 -3.37 7.83 -6.04
N TYR A 33 -3.47 7.37 -4.80
CA TYR A 33 -4.75 7.17 -4.11
C TYR A 33 -5.23 8.47 -3.46
N GLN A 34 -5.65 9.43 -4.29
CA GLN A 34 -6.12 10.75 -3.87
C GLN A 34 -7.55 10.69 -3.31
N THR A 35 -7.71 10.09 -2.14
CA THR A 35 -9.00 9.93 -1.45
C THR A 35 -8.89 10.32 0.02
N SER A 36 -10.02 10.67 0.63
CA SER A 36 -10.12 10.85 2.08
C SER A 36 -10.42 9.53 2.80
N THR A 37 -11.24 8.66 2.22
CA THR A 37 -11.81 7.47 2.88
C THR A 37 -11.76 6.23 1.99
N PHE A 38 -11.86 5.05 2.60
CA PHE A 38 -11.90 3.75 1.92
C PHE A 38 -13.20 3.02 2.26
N ALA A 39 -13.79 2.34 1.27
CA ALA A 39 -14.99 1.54 1.47
C ALA A 39 -14.66 0.16 2.06
N PHE A 40 -15.63 -0.42 2.77
CA PHE A 40 -15.58 -1.81 3.23
C PHE A 40 -16.54 -2.66 2.40
N ALA A 41 -16.19 -3.93 2.20
CA ALA A 41 -17.05 -4.90 1.53
C ALA A 41 -18.28 -5.26 2.39
N SER A 42 -18.17 -5.18 3.71
CA SER A 42 -19.28 -5.34 4.65
C SER A 42 -19.05 -4.55 5.94
N CYS A 43 -20.11 -4.43 6.77
CA CYS A 43 -20.00 -3.79 8.09
C CYS A 43 -19.03 -4.55 9.01
N GLU A 44 -19.01 -5.88 8.93
CA GLU A 44 -18.16 -6.75 9.72
C GLU A 44 -16.68 -6.53 9.39
N GLN A 45 -16.33 -6.36 8.10
CA GLN A 45 -14.96 -6.00 7.71
C GLN A 45 -14.54 -4.65 8.30
N GLY A 46 -15.44 -3.65 8.25
CA GLY A 46 -15.18 -2.36 8.87
C GLY A 46 -14.87 -2.51 10.36
N ALA A 47 -15.70 -3.25 11.09
CA ALA A 47 -15.51 -3.52 12.51
C ALA A 47 -14.18 -4.26 12.80
N ALA A 48 -13.83 -5.27 12.01
CA ALA A 48 -12.58 -6.02 12.15
C ALA A 48 -11.36 -5.12 11.97
N ARG A 49 -11.36 -4.23 10.97
CA ARG A 49 -10.26 -3.27 10.74
C ARG A 49 -10.12 -2.26 11.88
N PHE A 50 -11.23 -1.72 12.38
CA PHE A 50 -11.21 -0.82 13.54
C PHE A 50 -10.75 -1.52 14.83
N ALA A 51 -11.00 -2.82 14.96
CA ALA A 51 -10.52 -3.64 16.08
C ALA A 51 -9.06 -4.11 15.91
N GLY A 52 -8.39 -3.80 14.79
CA GLY A 52 -7.04 -4.28 14.49
C GLY A 52 -6.95 -5.78 14.20
N GLN A 53 -8.07 -6.41 13.85
CA GLN A 53 -8.18 -7.84 13.54
C GLN A 53 -8.00 -8.15 12.06
N GLU A 54 -8.17 -7.14 11.20
CA GLU A 54 -7.90 -7.20 9.77
C GLU A 54 -7.05 -5.99 9.36
N ASP A 55 -6.01 -6.22 8.55
CA ASP A 55 -5.25 -5.14 7.95
C ASP A 55 -6.05 -4.42 6.87
N GLY A 56 -5.81 -3.12 6.71
CA GLY A 56 -6.35 -2.36 5.61
C GLY A 56 -6.50 -0.88 5.92
N PHE A 57 -6.79 -0.13 4.88
CA PHE A 57 -7.02 1.31 5.01
C PHE A 57 -8.47 1.59 5.40
N ILE A 58 -8.65 2.60 6.24
CA ILE A 58 -9.94 3.07 6.75
C ILE A 58 -10.15 4.52 6.31
N TYR A 59 -9.21 5.39 6.68
CA TYR A 59 -9.26 6.82 6.41
C TYR A 59 -7.85 7.37 6.23
N THR A 60 -7.63 8.26 5.25
CA THR A 60 -6.29 8.73 4.84
C THR A 60 -5.49 9.38 5.95
N ARG A 61 -6.15 10.06 6.91
CA ARG A 61 -5.47 10.60 8.10
C ARG A 61 -4.77 9.53 8.95
N MET A 62 -5.25 8.28 8.91
CA MET A 62 -4.64 7.15 9.63
C MET A 62 -3.66 6.37 8.74
N GLY A 63 -3.94 6.27 7.43
CA GLY A 63 -3.05 5.64 6.47
C GLY A 63 -3.59 5.71 5.05
N ASN A 64 -2.69 5.74 4.07
CA ASN A 64 -3.01 5.78 2.64
C ASN A 64 -2.03 4.89 1.86
N PRO A 65 -2.49 4.13 0.85
CA PRO A 65 -1.60 3.25 0.07
C PRO A 65 -0.44 3.99 -0.62
N THR A 66 -0.59 5.27 -0.96
CA THR A 66 0.46 6.07 -1.59
C THR A 66 1.56 6.41 -0.59
N THR A 67 1.18 6.85 0.63
CA THR A 67 2.15 7.29 1.65
C THR A 67 2.77 6.13 2.42
N ALA A 68 2.10 4.98 2.51
CA ALA A 68 2.64 3.79 3.15
C ALA A 68 3.84 3.17 2.40
N ARG A 69 4.16 3.66 1.20
CA ARG A 69 5.31 3.23 0.39
C ARG A 69 6.51 4.18 0.49
N LEU A 70 6.38 5.28 1.22
CA LEU A 70 7.45 6.25 1.50
C LEU A 70 8.27 5.81 2.72
#